data_AF-A0A0F9A5V5-F1
#
_entry.id   AF-A0A0F9A5V5-F1
#
_cell.length_a   1.000
_cell.length_b   1.000
_cell.length_c   1.000
_cell.angle_alpha   90.00
_cell.angle_beta   90.00
_cell.angle_gamma   90.00
#
_symmetry.space_group_name_H-M   'P 1'
#
loop_
_entity.id
_entity.type
_entity.pdbx_description
1 polymer ?
#
loop_
_entity_poly.entity_id
_entity_poly.type
_entity_poly.pdbx_seq_one_letter_code
_entity_poly.pdbx_strand_id
1 'polypeptide(L)'
;GQELVQLGATADGEGAVTTLNGEGKILVQLRTMEDGQGMVATLNGEGQILVELGATVSGGAVRTLNGEGQTLVQLGTTDQGEGMVSTLNGEGKELVRLGSTKNGVGAVAVFDPSAKRAPGILMPR
;
A
#
# COMPACT_ATOMS: atom_id res chain seq x y z
N GLY A 1 -23.22 -15.17 -21.38
CA GLY A 1 -22.88 -14.14 -20.38
C GLY A 1 -21.38 -13.95 -20.39
N GLN A 2 -20.90 -12.74 -20.14
CA GLN A 2 -19.47 -12.49 -19.96
C GLN A 2 -19.03 -13.02 -18.59
N GLU A 3 -17.84 -13.62 -18.53
CA GLU A 3 -17.21 -13.97 -17.26
C GLU A 3 -16.78 -12.69 -16.54
N LEU A 4 -17.22 -12.51 -15.30
CA LEU A 4 -16.91 -11.35 -14.46
C LEU A 4 -16.08 -11.70 -13.23
N VAL A 5 -15.85 -13.00 -13.00
CA VAL A 5 -15.04 -13.51 -11.89
C VAL A 5 -14.22 -14.68 -12.39
N GLN A 6 -12.92 -14.65 -12.13
CA GLN A 6 -11.98 -15.72 -12.43
C GLN A 6 -11.37 -16.25 -11.12
N LEU A 7 -11.28 -17.57 -11.03
CA LEU A 7 -10.65 -18.29 -9.94
C LEU A 7 -9.55 -19.17 -10.52
N GLY A 8 -8.37 -19.14 -9.93
CA GLY A 8 -7.23 -19.93 -10.39
C GLY A 8 -6.33 -20.36 -9.24
N ALA A 9 -5.63 -21.46 -9.44
CA ALA A 9 -4.55 -21.90 -8.58
C ALA A 9 -3.47 -22.61 -9.39
N THR A 10 -2.22 -22.55 -8.94
CA THR A 10 -1.08 -23.26 -9.55
C THR A 10 -0.70 -24.48 -8.72
N ALA A 11 0.05 -25.41 -9.32
CA ALA A 11 0.61 -26.56 -8.59
C ALA A 11 1.61 -26.13 -7.51
N ASP A 12 2.21 -24.94 -7.67
CA ASP A 12 3.19 -24.34 -6.76
C ASP A 12 2.53 -23.60 -5.58
N GLY A 13 1.20 -23.69 -5.43
CA GLY A 13 0.48 -23.16 -4.28
C GLY A 13 0.05 -21.69 -4.39
N GLU A 14 0.21 -21.08 -5.56
CA GLU A 14 -0.39 -19.77 -5.82
C GLU A 14 -1.90 -19.91 -6.05
N GLY A 15 -2.66 -18.93 -5.57
CA GLY A 15 -4.10 -18.82 -5.74
C GLY A 15 -4.47 -17.42 -6.19
N ALA A 16 -5.52 -17.30 -7.00
CA ALA A 16 -6.00 -16.02 -7.51
C ALA A 16 -7.52 -15.95 -7.55
N VAL A 17 -8.05 -14.79 -7.15
CA VAL A 17 -9.44 -14.37 -7.40
C VAL A 17 -9.39 -13.02 -8.10
N THR A 18 -10.02 -12.92 -9.27
CA THR A 18 -10.02 -11.70 -10.08
C THR A 18 -11.44 -11.33 -10.45
N THR A 19 -11.83 -10.06 -10.31
CA THR A 19 -13.09 -9.54 -10.85
C THR A 19 -12.84 -8.69 -12.08
N LEU A 20 -13.77 -8.73 -13.03
CA LEU A 20 -13.68 -8.00 -14.28
C LEU A 20 -14.90 -7.08 -14.45
N ASN A 21 -14.73 -5.96 -15.17
CA ASN A 21 -15.84 -5.13 -15.63
C ASN A 21 -16.45 -5.69 -16.93
N GLY A 22 -17.48 -5.02 -17.45
CA GLY A 22 -18.14 -5.40 -18.71
C GLY A 22 -17.26 -5.32 -19.98
N GLU A 23 -16.07 -4.74 -19.88
CA GLU A 23 -15.09 -4.69 -20.97
C GLU A 23 -14.01 -5.78 -20.83
N GLY A 24 -14.09 -6.62 -19.78
CA GLY A 24 -13.07 -7.62 -19.47
C GLY A 24 -11.81 -7.05 -18.82
N LYS A 25 -11.85 -5.81 -18.30
CA LYS A 25 -10.75 -5.22 -17.54
C LYS A 25 -10.85 -5.57 -16.07
N ILE A 26 -9.72 -5.83 -15.45
CA ILE A 26 -9.65 -6.23 -14.04
C ILE A 26 -9.96 -5.05 -13.14
N LEU A 27 -10.79 -5.26 -12.12
CA LEU A 27 -11.12 -4.26 -11.09
C LEU A 27 -10.61 -4.65 -9.70
N VAL A 28 -10.54 -5.93 -9.39
CA VAL A 28 -10.02 -6.43 -8.11
C VAL A 28 -9.19 -7.68 -8.35
N GLN A 29 -8.05 -7.78 -7.68
CA GLN A 29 -7.23 -8.99 -7.62
C GLN A 29 -6.95 -9.37 -6.18
N LEU A 30 -7.12 -10.65 -5.84
CA LEU A 30 -6.60 -11.28 -4.64
C LEU A 30 -5.60 -12.34 -5.10
N ARG A 31 -4.38 -12.34 -4.57
CA ARG A 31 -3.33 -13.29 -4.94
C ARG A 31 -2.58 -13.81 -3.73
N THR A 32 -2.19 -15.08 -3.77
CA THR A 32 -1.09 -15.62 -2.96
C THR A 32 0.12 -15.86 -3.87
N MET A 33 1.30 -15.60 -3.34
CA MET A 33 2.58 -15.82 -4.00
C MET A 33 3.30 -17.02 -3.37
N GLU A 34 4.25 -17.61 -4.11
CA GLU A 34 4.96 -18.85 -3.75
C GLU A 34 5.59 -18.83 -2.35
N ASP A 35 6.01 -17.66 -1.86
CA ASP A 35 6.63 -17.47 -0.54
C ASP A 35 5.62 -17.21 0.59
N GLY A 36 4.33 -17.47 0.35
CA GLY A 36 3.26 -17.29 1.32
C GLY A 36 2.82 -15.84 1.49
N GLN A 37 3.33 -14.93 0.65
CA GLN A 37 2.88 -13.54 0.63
C GLN A 37 1.48 -13.41 0.01
N GLY A 38 0.71 -12.45 0.52
CA GLY A 38 -0.64 -12.16 0.06
C GLY A 38 -0.76 -10.74 -0.47
N MET A 39 -1.53 -10.55 -1.53
CA MET A 39 -1.85 -9.25 -2.10
C MET A 39 -3.34 -9.11 -2.40
N VAL A 40 -3.90 -7.93 -2.10
CA VAL A 40 -5.19 -7.47 -2.60
C VAL A 40 -4.99 -6.15 -3.30
N ALA A 41 -5.44 -6.02 -4.54
CA ALA A 41 -5.37 -4.78 -5.30
C ALA A 41 -6.73 -4.41 -5.86
N THR A 42 -7.05 -3.11 -5.86
CA THR A 42 -8.18 -2.55 -6.61
C THR A 42 -7.67 -1.66 -7.72
N LEU A 43 -8.30 -1.76 -8.89
CA LEU A 43 -7.91 -1.11 -10.12
C LEU A 43 -9.06 -0.26 -10.65
N ASN A 44 -8.74 0.82 -11.35
CA ASN A 44 -9.73 1.60 -12.08
C ASN A 44 -10.07 0.97 -13.44
N GLY A 45 -11.00 1.60 -14.18
CA GLY A 45 -11.41 1.14 -15.52
C GLY A 45 -10.34 1.23 -16.61
N GLU A 46 -9.15 1.74 -16.30
CA GLU A 46 -7.97 1.76 -17.18
C GLU A 46 -6.95 0.68 -16.80
N GLY A 47 -7.18 -0.07 -15.72
CA GLY A 47 -6.27 -1.08 -15.20
C GLY A 47 -5.15 -0.52 -14.33
N GLN A 48 -5.28 0.72 -13.84
CA GLN A 48 -4.32 1.31 -12.90
C GLN A 48 -4.71 0.95 -11.47
N ILE A 49 -3.74 0.52 -10.68
CA ILE A 49 -3.95 0.19 -9.27
C ILE A 49 -4.16 1.48 -8.46
N LEU A 50 -5.24 1.53 -7.66
CA LEU A 50 -5.56 2.66 -6.79
C LEU A 50 -5.41 2.32 -5.30
N VAL A 51 -5.54 1.05 -4.93
CA VAL A 51 -5.35 0.58 -3.55
C VAL A 51 -4.66 -0.76 -3.57
N GLU A 52 -3.65 -0.93 -2.72
CA GLU A 52 -2.95 -2.19 -2.49
C GLU A 52 -2.96 -2.53 -1.00
N LEU A 53 -3.17 -3.80 -0.69
CA LEU A 53 -2.91 -4.40 0.60
C LEU A 53 -1.92 -5.54 0.37
N GLY A 54 -0.81 -5.53 1.09
CA GLY A 54 0.22 -6.56 1.01
C GLY A 54 0.53 -7.12 2.38
N ALA A 55 0.85 -8.40 2.44
CA ALA A 55 1.38 -9.05 3.62
C ALA A 55 2.62 -9.85 3.23
N THR A 56 3.73 -9.58 3.93
CA THR A 56 4.98 -10.31 3.80
C THR A 56 5.41 -10.90 5.13
N VAL A 57 6.46 -11.73 5.11
CA VAL A 57 7.12 -12.24 6.33
C VAL A 57 7.58 -11.13 7.27
N SER A 58 7.83 -9.92 6.73
CA SER A 58 8.33 -8.77 7.47
C SER A 58 7.22 -7.82 7.95
N GLY A 59 5.98 -7.98 7.51
CA GLY A 59 4.85 -7.18 7.97
C GLY A 59 3.77 -6.94 6.93
N GLY A 60 2.78 -6.14 7.30
CA GLY A 60 1.69 -5.72 6.42
C GLY A 60 1.90 -4.32 5.87
N ALA A 61 1.30 -4.05 4.71
CA ALA A 61 1.25 -2.72 4.12
C ALA A 61 -0.12 -2.45 3.49
N VAL A 62 -0.56 -1.20 3.55
CA VAL A 62 -1.70 -0.67 2.80
C VAL A 62 -1.25 0.59 2.10
N ARG A 63 -1.53 0.71 0.80
CA ARG A 63 -1.20 1.89 -0.01
C ARG A 63 -2.42 2.38 -0.76
N THR A 64 -2.52 3.68 -0.90
CA THR A 64 -3.41 4.32 -1.89
C THR A 64 -2.56 5.03 -2.91
N LEU A 65 -2.99 4.99 -4.17
CA LEU A 65 -2.29 5.54 -5.31
C LEU A 65 -3.24 6.47 -6.08
N ASN A 66 -2.68 7.49 -6.74
CA ASN A 66 -3.43 8.27 -7.72
C ASN A 66 -3.50 7.54 -9.08
N GLY A 67 -4.21 8.13 -10.05
CA GLY A 67 -4.30 7.58 -11.41
C GLY A 67 -2.97 7.56 -12.18
N GLU A 68 -1.91 8.17 -11.66
CA GLU A 68 -0.57 8.10 -12.25
C GLU A 68 0.30 7.01 -11.61
N GLY A 69 -0.25 6.25 -10.64
CA GLY A 69 0.46 5.20 -9.92
C GLY A 69 1.39 5.72 -8.82
N GLN A 70 1.24 6.98 -8.39
CA GLN A 70 2.02 7.55 -7.30
C GLN A 70 1.32 7.32 -5.97
N THR A 71 2.05 6.84 -4.97
CA THR A 71 1.51 6.65 -3.61
C THR A 71 1.08 7.99 -3.02
N LEU A 72 -0.12 8.06 -2.46
CA LEU A 72 -0.61 9.21 -1.70
C LEU A 72 -0.62 8.94 -0.20
N VAL A 73 -0.92 7.71 0.21
CA VAL A 73 -0.90 7.28 1.61
C VAL A 73 -0.30 5.89 1.70
N GLN A 74 0.54 5.66 2.69
CA GLN A 74 1.06 4.35 3.05
C GLN A 74 0.92 4.11 4.55
N LEU A 75 0.40 2.94 4.91
CA LEU A 75 0.38 2.38 6.26
C LEU A 75 1.19 1.09 6.20
N GLY A 76 1.97 0.78 7.22
CA GLY A 76 2.56 -0.54 7.33
C GLY A 76 3.60 -0.65 8.41
N THR A 77 4.43 -1.67 8.26
CA THR A 77 5.54 -1.97 9.16
C THR A 77 6.87 -1.50 8.54
N THR A 78 7.75 -0.92 9.35
CA THR A 78 9.15 -0.66 8.97
C THR A 78 9.97 -1.96 8.94
N ASP A 79 11.16 -1.93 8.36
CA ASP A 79 12.10 -3.08 8.40
C ASP A 79 12.54 -3.48 9.82
N GLN A 80 12.26 -2.64 10.82
CA GLN A 80 12.57 -2.91 12.22
C GLN A 80 11.33 -3.35 13.01
N GLY A 81 10.17 -3.51 12.36
CA GLY A 81 8.94 -3.99 13.01
C GLY A 81 8.05 -2.88 13.58
N GLU A 82 8.38 -1.60 13.39
CA GLU A 82 7.56 -0.51 13.91
C GLU A 82 6.39 -0.16 12.99
N GLY A 83 5.27 0.27 13.58
CA GLY A 83 4.15 0.81 12.82
C GLY A 83 4.46 2.20 12.25
N MET A 84 4.01 2.44 11.01
CA MET A 84 4.17 3.72 10.32
C MET A 84 2.92 4.06 9.49
N VAL A 85 2.60 5.36 9.44
CA VAL A 85 1.68 5.96 8.48
C VAL A 85 2.35 7.15 7.84
N SER A 86 2.28 7.27 6.52
CA SER A 86 2.85 8.37 5.75
C SER A 86 1.84 8.90 4.73
N THR A 87 1.81 10.21 4.54
CA THR A 87 1.12 10.86 3.42
C THR A 87 2.14 11.51 2.50
N LEU A 88 1.86 11.50 1.20
CA LEU A 88 2.74 12.01 0.17
C LEU A 88 1.94 12.91 -0.80
N ASN A 89 2.63 13.82 -1.46
CA ASN A 89 2.06 14.60 -2.55
C ASN A 89 2.04 13.80 -3.87
N GLY A 90 1.45 14.38 -4.92
CA GLY A 90 1.47 13.83 -6.29
C GLY A 90 2.83 13.88 -7.00
N GLU A 91 3.93 14.00 -6.27
CA GLU A 91 5.29 13.81 -6.79
C GLU A 91 6.00 12.69 -6.00
N GLY A 92 5.31 12.03 -5.06
CA GLY A 92 5.89 11.03 -4.17
C GLY A 92 6.75 11.63 -3.05
N LYS A 93 6.65 12.93 -2.76
CA LYS A 93 7.33 13.56 -1.63
C LYS A 93 6.48 13.44 -0.38
N GLU A 94 7.06 12.93 0.69
CA GLU A 94 6.41 12.80 1.98
C GLU A 94 6.04 14.16 2.58
N LEU A 95 4.84 14.25 3.13
CA LEU A 95 4.29 15.44 3.77
C LEU A 95 4.24 15.25 5.29
N VAL A 96 3.71 14.11 5.74
CA VAL A 96 3.55 13.76 7.15
C VAL A 96 3.92 12.30 7.36
N ARG A 97 4.63 12.01 8.44
CA ARG A 97 4.88 10.65 8.93
C ARG A 97 4.49 10.53 10.40
N LEU A 98 3.73 9.49 10.71
CA LEU A 98 3.41 9.05 12.07
C LEU A 98 4.05 7.67 12.28
N GLY A 99 4.59 7.42 13.46
CA GLY A 99 5.13 6.10 13.80
C GLY A 99 5.75 6.09 15.18
N SER A 100 6.54 5.07 15.47
CA SER A 100 7.34 4.98 16.69
C SER A 100 8.84 5.01 16.41
N THR A 101 9.61 5.55 17.34
CA THR A 101 11.06 5.34 17.39
C THR A 101 11.38 3.90 17.82
N LYS A 102 12.64 3.48 17.66
CA LYS A 102 13.15 2.18 18.15
C LYS A 102 12.88 1.93 19.64
N ASN A 103 12.71 2.98 20.44
CA ASN A 103 12.46 2.89 21.87
C ASN A 103 10.96 2.92 22.22
N GLY A 104 10.07 2.82 21.22
CA GLY A 104 8.61 2.82 21.42
C GLY A 104 7.99 4.20 21.64
N VAL A 105 8.76 5.28 21.56
CA VAL A 105 8.23 6.64 21.65
C VAL A 105 7.50 7.00 20.36
N GLY A 106 6.22 7.37 20.45
CA GLY A 106 5.43 7.84 19.32
C GLY A 106 5.93 9.19 18.80
N ALA A 107 5.95 9.35 17.48
CA ALA A 107 6.45 10.53 16.81
C ALA A 107 5.57 10.92 15.62
N VAL A 108 5.45 12.24 15.41
CA VAL A 108 4.89 12.84 14.19
C VAL A 108 5.95 13.75 13.59
N ALA A 109 6.24 13.57 12.30
CA ALA A 109 7.12 14.42 11.52
C ALA A 109 6.34 15.04 10.37
N VAL A 110 6.57 16.32 10.11
CA VAL A 110 6.07 17.01 8.92
C VAL A 110 7.26 17.50 8.13
N PHE A 111 7.15 17.45 6.81
CA PHE A 111 8.24 17.75 5.89
C PHE A 111 7.92 18.96 5.02
N ASP A 112 8.95 19.75 4.72
CA ASP A 112 8.88 20.81 3.73
C ASP A 112 8.99 20.25 2.29
N PRO A 113 8.75 21.08 1.25
CA PRO A 113 8.87 20.64 -0.14
C PRO A 113 10.26 20.12 -0.56
N SER A 114 11.29 20.37 0.25
CA SER A 114 12.66 19.85 0.08
C SER A 114 12.94 18.55 0.85
N ALA A 115 11.88 17.93 1.40
CA ALA A 115 11.91 16.73 2.24
C ALA A 115 12.69 16.88 3.55
N LYS A 116 12.88 18.12 4.04
CA LYS A 116 13.46 18.37 5.36
C LYS A 116 12.35 18.47 6.40
N ARG A 117 12.63 18.02 7.63
CA ARG A 117 11.67 18.15 8.73
C ARG A 117 11.38 19.62 8.98
N ALA A 118 10.10 19.99 8.93
CA ALA A 118 9.65 21.32 9.24
C ALA A 118 9.90 21.61 10.74
N PRO A 119 10.57 22.71 11.09
CA PRO A 119 10.75 23.09 12.49
C PRO A 119 9.41 23.49 13.11
N GLY A 120 9.08 22.94 14.29
CA GLY A 120 7.96 23.44 15.11
C GLY A 120 6.87 22.43 15.52
N ILE A 121 7.00 21.14 15.22
CA ILE A 121 6.05 20.13 15.73
C ILE A 121 6.63 19.45 16.96
N LEU A 122 5.97 19.70 18.09
CA LEU A 122 6.28 19.21 19.42
C LEU A 122 6.18 17.67 19.45
N MET A 123 7.29 16.98 19.68
CA MET A 123 7.23 15.59 20.16
C MET A 123 6.90 15.60 21.66
N PRO A 124 6.03 14.71 22.16
CA PRO A 124 5.85 14.56 23.60
C PRO A 124 7.21 14.24 24.24
N ARG A 125 7.52 14.96 25.33
CA ARG A 125 8.72 14.71 26.15
C ARG A 125 8.61 13.37 26.86
#